data_AF-A0A9D8WKC4-F1
#
_entry.id   AF-A0A9D8WKC4-F1
#
_cell.length_a   1.000
_cell.length_b   1.000
_cell.length_c   1.000
_cell.angle_alpha   90.00
_cell.angle_beta   90.00
_cell.angle_gamma   90.00
#
_symmetry.space_group_name_H-M   'P 1'
#
loop_
_entity.id
_entity.type
_entity.pdbx_description
1 polymer ?
#
loop_
_entity_poly.entity_id
_entity_poly.type
_entity_poly.pdbx_seq_one_letter_code
_entity_poly.pdbx_strand_id
1 'polypeptide(L)'
;MIDHITLFYTVAQIAGIFVGFGTLIAFTKPKNVTTAQQQALTATVMAGLLVIVAALLPVLLFAFRVSNEIVWPVSAALVLAINWATIWPQRAPFINALKRRNPFEIMLLFGMEAAVEAPLFLILLPVFTAQSFPFYASMLVFSIVQAASLLMLLALNLTAEED
;
A
#
# COMPACT_ATOMS: atom_id res chain seq x y z
N MET A 1 -7.21 19.68 14.59
CA MET A 1 -7.55 19.52 13.16
C MET A 1 -6.33 19.73 12.25
N ILE A 2 -5.51 20.76 12.50
CA ILE A 2 -4.29 21.09 11.72
C ILE A 2 -3.24 19.95 11.72
N ASP A 3 -3.18 19.10 12.77
CA ASP A 3 -2.22 17.97 12.83
C ASP A 3 -2.51 16.82 11.85
N HIS A 4 -3.77 16.41 11.69
CA HIS A 4 -4.11 15.22 10.91
C HIS A 4 -3.92 15.44 9.41
N ILE A 5 -4.28 16.64 8.95
CA ILE A 5 -4.13 17.03 7.53
C ILE A 5 -2.64 17.10 7.18
N THR A 6 -1.82 17.68 8.06
CA THR A 6 -0.36 17.75 7.88
C THR A 6 0.25 16.35 7.84
N LEU A 7 -0.18 15.44 8.72
CA LEU A 7 0.23 14.03 8.70
C LEU A 7 -0.09 13.38 7.36
N PHE A 8 -1.33 13.48 6.87
CA PHE A 8 -1.74 12.86 5.62
C PHE A 8 -1.02 13.44 4.39
N TYR A 9 -0.81 14.76 4.33
CA TYR A 9 0.01 15.35 3.28
C TYR A 9 1.44 14.84 3.30
N THR A 10 2.04 14.74 4.50
CA THR A 10 3.41 14.23 4.67
C THR A 10 3.51 12.78 4.22
N VAL A 11 2.55 11.93 4.62
CA VAL A 11 2.44 10.53 4.19
C VAL A 11 2.31 10.44 2.67
N ALA A 12 1.46 11.27 2.05
CA ALA A 12 1.30 11.30 0.61
C ALA A 12 2.59 11.72 -0.11
N GLN A 13 3.34 12.69 0.43
CA GLN A 13 4.63 13.10 -0.11
C GLN A 13 5.67 11.96 -0.02
N ILE A 14 5.75 11.28 1.12
CA ILE A 14 6.63 10.12 1.31
C ILE A 14 6.27 9.01 0.30
N ALA A 15 5.00 8.70 0.15
CA ALA A 15 4.53 7.73 -0.83
C ALA A 15 4.86 8.16 -2.27
N GLY A 16 4.74 9.45 -2.58
CA GLY A 16 5.16 10.04 -3.87
C GLY A 16 6.64 9.80 -4.18
N ILE A 17 7.51 9.85 -3.18
CA ILE A 17 8.94 9.54 -3.33
C ILE A 17 9.14 8.08 -3.73
N PHE A 18 8.45 7.13 -3.06
CA PHE A 18 8.52 5.71 -3.42
C PHE A 18 8.01 5.43 -4.84
N VAL A 19 6.90 6.07 -5.23
CA VAL A 19 6.37 5.99 -6.61
C VAL A 19 7.41 6.52 -7.60
N GLY A 20 7.98 7.70 -7.34
CA GLY A 20 9.00 8.32 -8.19
C GLY A 20 10.24 7.43 -8.37
N PHE A 21 10.79 6.89 -7.28
CA PHE A 21 11.91 5.94 -7.36
C PHE A 21 11.55 4.65 -8.08
N GLY A 22 10.38 4.07 -7.82
CA GLY A 22 9.89 2.91 -8.55
C GLY A 22 9.81 3.19 -10.06
N THR A 23 9.23 4.31 -10.45
CA THR A 23 9.17 4.71 -11.86
C THR A 23 10.56 4.90 -12.46
N LEU A 24 11.49 5.58 -11.78
CA LEU A 24 12.87 5.75 -12.27
C LEU A 24 13.56 4.40 -12.49
N ILE A 25 13.46 3.49 -11.52
CA ILE A 25 14.01 2.13 -11.64
C ILE A 25 13.36 1.39 -12.82
N ALA A 26 12.07 1.61 -13.11
CA ALA A 26 11.42 1.05 -14.30
C ALA A 26 12.04 1.53 -15.61
N PHE A 27 12.46 2.80 -15.67
CA PHE A 27 13.07 3.37 -16.87
C PHE A 27 14.55 3.03 -17.02
N THR A 28 15.29 2.83 -15.93
CA THR A 28 16.74 2.58 -15.98
C THR A 28 17.11 1.10 -16.08
N LYS A 29 16.14 0.18 -15.98
CA LYS A 29 16.42 -1.26 -16.01
C LYS A 29 16.92 -1.74 -17.39
N PRO A 30 17.86 -2.70 -17.43
CA PRO A 30 18.32 -3.32 -18.67
C PRO A 30 17.18 -4.09 -19.37
N LYS A 31 17.24 -4.23 -20.71
CA LYS A 31 16.15 -4.82 -21.53
C LYS A 31 15.78 -6.28 -21.18
N ASN A 32 16.61 -6.99 -20.42
CA ASN A 32 16.43 -8.40 -20.06
C ASN A 32 15.86 -8.59 -18.65
N VAL A 33 14.82 -7.84 -18.30
CA VAL A 33 14.16 -7.98 -16.98
C VAL A 33 13.27 -9.23 -16.96
N THR A 34 13.34 -10.02 -15.90
CA THR A 34 12.40 -11.14 -15.73
C THR A 34 10.97 -10.63 -15.51
N THR A 35 9.96 -11.43 -15.90
CA THR A 35 8.54 -11.12 -15.63
C THR A 35 8.26 -10.91 -14.14
N ALA A 36 8.98 -11.61 -13.26
CA ALA A 36 8.88 -11.46 -11.81
C ALA A 36 9.40 -10.10 -11.31
N GLN A 37 10.55 -9.65 -11.80
CA GLN A 37 11.12 -8.33 -11.47
C GLN A 37 10.23 -7.18 -11.99
N GLN A 38 9.57 -7.36 -13.13
CA GLN A 38 8.60 -6.40 -13.66
C GLN A 38 7.32 -6.36 -12.79
N GLN A 39 6.82 -7.52 -12.37
CA GLN A 39 5.66 -7.60 -11.47
C GLN A 39 5.95 -6.98 -10.10
N ALA A 40 7.12 -7.25 -9.49
CA ALA A 40 7.52 -6.66 -8.21
C ALA A 40 7.61 -5.13 -8.29
N LEU A 41 8.10 -4.62 -9.42
CA LEU A 41 8.20 -3.19 -9.66
C LEU A 41 6.82 -2.52 -9.81
N THR A 42 5.96 -3.10 -10.64
CA THR A 42 4.57 -2.63 -10.79
C THR A 42 3.84 -2.68 -9.45
N ALA A 43 4.00 -3.75 -8.67
CA ALA A 43 3.40 -3.87 -7.35
C ALA A 43 3.86 -2.77 -6.39
N THR A 44 5.15 -2.43 -6.40
CA THR A 44 5.71 -1.33 -5.59
C THR A 44 5.10 0.02 -5.97
N VAL A 45 5.04 0.33 -7.27
CA VAL A 45 4.45 1.58 -7.78
C VAL A 45 2.97 1.66 -7.45
N MET A 46 2.22 0.57 -7.64
CA MET A 46 0.80 0.51 -7.33
C MET A 46 0.52 0.65 -5.83
N ALA A 47 1.35 0.03 -4.97
CA ALA A 47 1.25 0.18 -3.52
C ALA A 47 1.50 1.64 -3.11
N GLY A 48 2.54 2.29 -3.64
CA GLY A 48 2.81 3.70 -3.39
C GLY A 48 1.65 4.61 -3.83
N LEU A 49 1.09 4.37 -5.03
CA LEU A 49 -0.09 5.10 -5.51
C LEU A 49 -1.31 4.90 -4.60
N LEU A 50 -1.53 3.68 -4.10
CA LEU A 50 -2.61 3.41 -3.16
C LEU A 50 -2.44 4.22 -1.88
N VAL A 51 -1.21 4.33 -1.32
CA VAL A 51 -0.95 5.15 -0.13
C VAL A 51 -1.24 6.62 -0.40
N ILE A 52 -0.86 7.15 -1.56
CA ILE A 52 -1.16 8.55 -1.94
C ILE A 52 -2.68 8.76 -1.95
N VAL A 53 -3.41 7.91 -2.65
CA VAL A 53 -4.87 7.99 -2.73
C VAL A 53 -5.49 7.88 -1.34
N ALA A 54 -5.08 6.88 -0.56
CA ALA A 54 -5.59 6.65 0.78
C ALA A 54 -5.31 7.83 1.73
N ALA A 55 -4.15 8.46 1.66
CA ALA A 55 -3.82 9.61 2.49
C ALA A 55 -4.65 10.85 2.09
N LEU A 56 -4.86 11.08 0.79
CA LEU A 56 -5.55 12.27 0.29
C LEU A 56 -7.08 12.18 0.37
N LEU A 57 -7.64 10.97 0.40
CA LEU A 57 -9.09 10.76 0.41
C LEU A 57 -9.80 11.40 1.63
N PRO A 58 -9.38 11.18 2.89
CA PRO A 58 -9.99 11.86 4.02
C PRO A 58 -9.76 13.38 3.97
N VAL A 59 -8.60 13.85 3.47
CA VAL A 59 -8.32 15.28 3.30
C VAL A 59 -9.33 15.93 2.34
N LEU A 60 -9.62 15.26 1.22
CA LEU A 60 -10.61 15.72 0.25
C LEU A 60 -12.01 15.78 0.86
N LEU A 61 -12.44 14.73 1.56
CA LEU A 61 -13.77 14.71 2.18
C LEU A 61 -13.91 15.76 3.29
N PHE A 62 -12.85 16.00 4.07
CA PHE A 62 -12.84 17.09 5.05
C PHE A 62 -12.92 18.48 4.41
N ALA A 63 -12.30 18.67 3.24
CA ALA A 63 -12.43 19.92 2.49
C ALA A 63 -13.88 20.19 2.06
N PHE A 64 -14.66 19.14 1.77
CA PHE A 64 -16.10 19.21 1.51
C PHE A 64 -16.98 19.31 2.77
N ARG A 65 -16.38 19.47 3.96
CA ARG A 65 -17.09 19.55 5.25
C ARG A 65 -17.94 18.32 5.59
N VAL A 66 -17.56 17.15 5.08
CA VAL A 66 -18.19 15.87 5.45
C VAL A 66 -17.90 15.57 6.93
N SER A 67 -18.88 15.01 7.63
CA SER A 67 -18.74 14.68 9.06
C SER A 67 -17.75 13.52 9.30
N ASN A 68 -17.06 13.53 10.44
CA ASN A 68 -16.12 12.46 10.83
C ASN A 68 -16.73 11.07 10.75
N GLU A 69 -18.00 10.92 11.15
CA GLU A 69 -18.74 9.65 11.14
C GLU A 69 -18.88 9.05 9.73
N ILE A 70 -18.82 9.89 8.69
CA ILE A 70 -18.93 9.47 7.29
C ILE A 70 -17.53 9.38 6.64
N VAL A 71 -16.64 10.33 6.94
CA VAL A 71 -15.30 10.41 6.32
C VAL A 71 -14.54 9.10 6.47
N TRP A 72 -14.46 8.56 7.69
CA TRP A 72 -13.62 7.38 7.94
C TRP A 72 -14.17 6.10 7.32
N PRO A 73 -15.45 5.72 7.50
CA PRO A 73 -15.98 4.51 6.89
C PRO A 73 -15.97 4.58 5.36
N VAL A 74 -16.32 5.73 4.77
CA VAL A 74 -16.26 5.91 3.31
C VAL A 74 -14.83 5.78 2.81
N SER A 75 -13.86 6.40 3.49
CA SER A 75 -12.46 6.30 3.09
C SER A 75 -11.92 4.88 3.21
N ALA A 76 -12.21 4.20 4.33
CA ALA A 76 -11.83 2.81 4.52
C ALA A 76 -12.45 1.89 3.47
N ALA A 77 -13.75 2.04 3.18
CA ALA A 77 -14.45 1.25 2.18
C ALA A 77 -13.87 1.45 0.77
N LEU A 78 -13.59 2.70 0.38
CA LEU A 78 -13.01 3.01 -0.92
C LEU A 78 -11.59 2.47 -1.05
N VAL A 79 -10.74 2.66 -0.05
CA VAL A 79 -9.37 2.14 -0.07
C VAL A 79 -9.37 0.61 -0.12
N LEU A 80 -10.23 -0.04 0.65
CA LEU A 80 -10.37 -1.50 0.65
C LEU A 80 -10.85 -2.01 -0.70
N ALA A 81 -11.83 -1.34 -1.32
CA ALA A 81 -12.32 -1.66 -2.66
C ALA A 81 -11.23 -1.52 -3.73
N ILE A 82 -10.43 -0.44 -3.68
CA ILE A 82 -9.31 -0.25 -4.60
C ILE A 82 -8.25 -1.33 -4.39
N ASN A 83 -7.89 -1.63 -3.13
CA ASN A 83 -6.90 -2.67 -2.81
C ASN A 83 -7.35 -4.05 -3.32
N TRP A 84 -8.63 -4.38 -3.12
CA TRP A 84 -9.17 -5.64 -3.63
C TRP A 84 -9.23 -5.67 -5.16
N ALA A 85 -9.58 -4.56 -5.81
CA ALA A 85 -9.59 -4.47 -7.27
C ALA A 85 -8.19 -4.64 -7.89
N THR A 86 -7.13 -4.21 -7.21
CA THR A 86 -5.74 -4.38 -7.68
C THR A 86 -5.20 -5.78 -7.41
N ILE A 87 -5.54 -6.38 -6.27
CA ILE A 87 -5.03 -7.69 -5.84
C ILE A 87 -5.78 -8.83 -6.52
N TRP A 88 -7.10 -8.70 -6.72
CA TRP A 88 -7.95 -9.79 -7.24
C TRP A 88 -7.47 -10.40 -8.57
N PRO A 89 -7.10 -9.60 -9.60
CA PRO A 89 -6.58 -10.14 -10.86
C PRO A 89 -5.24 -10.86 -10.70
N GLN A 90 -4.49 -10.54 -9.64
CA GLN A 90 -3.15 -11.06 -9.40
C GLN A 90 -3.16 -12.33 -8.53
N ARG A 91 -4.23 -12.62 -7.78
CA ARG A 91 -4.28 -13.77 -6.84
C ARG A 91 -4.13 -15.14 -7.49
N ALA A 92 -4.71 -15.36 -8.68
CA ALA A 92 -4.65 -16.67 -9.36
C ALA A 92 -3.22 -17.09 -9.77
N PRO A 93 -2.40 -16.26 -10.44
CA PRO A 93 -0.99 -16.58 -10.68
C PRO A 93 -0.15 -16.57 -9.40
N PHE A 94 -0.51 -15.76 -8.40
CA PHE A 94 0.23 -15.64 -7.14
C PHE A 94 0.17 -16.90 -6.26
N ILE A 95 -1.02 -17.52 -6.11
CA ILE A 95 -1.18 -18.79 -5.37
C ILE A 95 -0.35 -19.92 -6.01
N ASN A 96 -0.18 -19.89 -7.33
CA ASN A 96 0.65 -20.86 -8.04
C ASN A 96 2.15 -20.57 -7.87
N ALA A 97 2.56 -19.31 -7.76
CA ALA A 97 3.94 -18.90 -7.46
C ALA A 97 4.33 -19.18 -5.99
N LEU A 98 3.36 -19.16 -5.07
CA LEU A 98 3.53 -19.44 -3.65
C LEU A 98 4.13 -20.83 -3.37
N LYS A 99 3.82 -21.83 -4.21
CA LYS A 99 4.36 -23.19 -4.07
C LYS A 99 5.88 -23.29 -4.19
N ARG A 100 6.55 -22.22 -4.67
CA ARG A 100 8.00 -22.17 -4.88
C ARG A 100 8.72 -21.15 -3.97
N ARG A 101 8.00 -20.42 -3.12
CA ARG A 101 8.59 -19.39 -2.24
C ARG A 101 8.88 -19.92 -0.84
N ASN A 102 9.84 -19.28 -0.18
CA ASN A 102 10.18 -19.55 1.22
C ASN A 102 8.98 -19.21 2.14
N PRO A 103 8.64 -20.07 3.12
CA PRO A 103 7.57 -19.79 4.09
C PRO A 103 7.71 -18.44 4.80
N PHE A 104 8.94 -17.94 5.01
CA PHE A 104 9.16 -16.63 5.63
C PHE A 104 8.68 -15.47 4.75
N GLU A 105 8.92 -15.52 3.43
CA GLU A 105 8.44 -14.48 2.50
C GLU A 105 6.92 -14.46 2.40
N ILE A 106 6.30 -15.65 2.44
CA ILE A 106 4.86 -15.80 2.46
C ILE A 106 4.29 -15.16 3.72
N MET A 107 4.85 -15.51 4.89
CA MET A 107 4.43 -14.93 6.16
C MET A 107 4.58 -13.41 6.18
N LEU A 108 5.67 -12.87 5.65
CA LEU A 108 5.90 -11.43 5.57
C LEU A 108 4.89 -10.75 4.64
N LEU A 109 4.63 -11.31 3.46
CA LEU A 109 3.68 -10.73 2.50
C LEU A 109 2.24 -10.75 3.03
N PHE A 110 1.74 -11.91 3.46
CA PHE A 110 0.37 -12.01 3.97
C PHE A 110 0.20 -11.35 5.34
N GLY A 111 1.24 -11.39 6.18
CA GLY A 111 1.24 -10.70 7.47
C GLY A 111 1.13 -9.19 7.30
N MET A 112 1.89 -8.62 6.36
CA MET A 112 1.80 -7.19 6.04
C MET A 112 0.47 -6.82 5.37
N GLU A 113 -0.04 -7.65 4.46
CA GLU A 113 -1.35 -7.43 3.85
C GLU A 113 -2.47 -7.44 4.91
N ALA A 114 -2.44 -8.41 5.83
CA ALA A 114 -3.36 -8.46 6.96
C ALA A 114 -3.21 -7.24 7.90
N ALA A 115 -1.98 -6.76 8.13
CA ALA A 115 -1.72 -5.57 8.94
C ALA A 115 -2.25 -4.27 8.28
N VAL A 116 -2.33 -4.23 6.96
CA VAL A 116 -2.94 -3.12 6.20
C VAL A 116 -4.46 -3.24 6.17
N GLU A 117 -5.01 -4.44 5.95
CA GLU A 117 -6.46 -4.64 5.78
C GLU A 117 -7.23 -4.67 7.10
N ALA A 118 -6.68 -5.27 8.15
CA ALA A 118 -7.39 -5.41 9.43
C ALA A 118 -7.85 -4.06 10.02
N PRO A 119 -7.02 -3.00 10.06
CA PRO A 119 -7.49 -1.69 10.51
C PRO A 119 -8.63 -1.12 9.66
N LEU A 120 -8.65 -1.37 8.34
CA LEU A 120 -9.73 -0.91 7.48
C LEU A 120 -11.05 -1.60 7.79
N PHE A 121 -11.03 -2.92 7.99
CA PHE A 121 -12.22 -3.65 8.43
C PHE A 121 -12.72 -3.17 9.79
N LEU A 122 -11.82 -2.89 10.74
CA LEU A 122 -12.19 -2.37 12.06
C LEU A 122 -12.89 -1.00 11.99
N ILE A 123 -12.52 -0.15 11.03
CA ILE A 123 -13.18 1.16 10.81
C ILE A 123 -14.63 0.99 10.32
N LEU A 124 -14.91 -0.06 9.54
CA LEU A 124 -16.25 -0.33 9.03
C LEU A 124 -17.19 -0.90 10.10
N LEU A 125 -16.66 -1.34 11.23
CA LEU A 125 -17.47 -1.81 12.35
C LEU A 125 -17.99 -0.62 13.17
N PRO A 126 -19.31 -0.53 13.43
CA PRO A 126 -19.89 0.59 14.18
C PRO A 126 -19.45 0.64 15.66
N VAL A 127 -18.74 -0.39 16.14
CA VAL A 127 -18.26 -0.50 17.52
C VAL A 127 -17.02 0.38 17.78
N PHE A 128 -16.20 0.65 16.76
CA PHE A 128 -14.89 1.31 16.92
C PHE A 128 -14.80 2.70 16.27
N THR A 129 -15.91 3.42 16.20
CA THR A 129 -15.97 4.75 15.55
C THR A 129 -15.05 5.78 16.19
N ALA A 130 -14.80 5.67 17.49
CA ALA A 130 -13.87 6.57 18.21
C ALA A 130 -12.40 6.32 17.82
N GLN A 131 -12.05 5.11 17.37
CA GLN A 131 -10.70 4.70 16.99
C GLN A 131 -10.48 4.71 15.47
N SER A 132 -11.40 5.28 14.69
CA SER A 132 -11.27 5.26 13.24
C SER A 132 -10.01 5.96 12.72
N PHE A 133 -9.63 7.10 13.31
CA PHE A 133 -8.39 7.80 12.97
C PHE A 133 -7.13 6.96 13.23
N PRO A 134 -6.87 6.45 14.46
CA PRO A 134 -5.66 5.67 14.71
C PRO A 134 -5.60 4.39 13.87
N PHE A 135 -6.72 3.73 13.57
CA PHE A 135 -6.73 2.61 12.64
C PHE A 135 -6.35 3.01 11.22
N TYR A 136 -6.89 4.14 10.72
CA TYR A 136 -6.56 4.62 9.39
C TYR A 136 -5.10 5.04 9.28
N ALA A 137 -4.57 5.72 10.29
CA ALA A 137 -3.17 6.09 10.38
C ALA A 137 -2.25 4.85 10.43
N SER A 138 -2.62 3.83 11.21
CA SER A 138 -1.88 2.57 11.31
C SER A 138 -1.81 1.86 9.96
N MET A 139 -2.93 1.79 9.24
CA MET A 139 -2.97 1.25 7.88
C MET A 139 -1.99 1.97 6.96
N LEU A 140 -1.99 3.31 6.94
CA LEU A 140 -1.07 4.08 6.09
C LEU A 140 0.40 3.80 6.41
N VAL A 141 0.75 3.68 7.70
CA VAL A 141 2.10 3.32 8.12
C VAL A 141 2.48 1.92 7.62
N PHE A 142 1.62 0.93 7.82
CA PHE A 142 1.87 -0.43 7.33
C PHE A 142 1.99 -0.48 5.80
N SER A 143 1.18 0.30 5.08
CA SER A 143 1.27 0.37 3.61
C SER A 143 2.59 1.01 3.15
N ILE A 144 3.09 2.04 3.84
CA ILE A 144 4.42 2.60 3.55
C ILE A 144 5.51 1.54 3.80
N VAL A 145 5.46 0.85 4.95
CA VAL A 145 6.44 -0.19 5.28
C VAL A 145 6.39 -1.32 4.26
N GLN A 146 5.20 -1.70 3.79
CA GLN A 146 5.02 -2.70 2.74
C GLN A 146 5.65 -2.24 1.42
N ALA A 147 5.37 -1.01 0.98
CA ALA A 147 5.94 -0.44 -0.24
C ALA A 147 7.49 -0.36 -0.16
N ALA A 148 8.02 0.09 0.98
CA ALA A 148 9.47 0.13 1.22
C ALA A 148 10.10 -1.27 1.22
N SER A 149 9.43 -2.26 1.82
CA SER A 149 9.91 -3.64 1.84
C SER A 149 9.94 -4.26 0.44
N LEU A 150 8.91 -4.00 -0.38
CA LEU A 150 8.87 -4.46 -1.77
C LEU A 150 9.98 -3.82 -2.61
N LEU A 151 10.21 -2.52 -2.42
CA LEU A 151 11.30 -1.81 -3.10
C LEU A 151 12.67 -2.35 -2.68
N MET A 152 12.89 -2.59 -1.39
CA MET A 152 14.12 -3.16 -0.87
C MET A 152 14.39 -4.56 -1.44
N LEU A 153 13.37 -5.43 -1.45
CA LEU A 153 13.48 -6.76 -2.05
C LEU A 153 13.81 -6.67 -3.54
N LEU A 154 13.20 -5.72 -4.26
CA LEU A 154 13.52 -5.50 -5.67
C LEU A 154 14.97 -5.04 -5.85
N ALA A 155 15.45 -4.11 -5.02
CA ALA A 155 16.81 -3.59 -5.09
C ALA A 155 17.86 -4.69 -4.81
N LEU A 156 17.66 -5.48 -3.75
CA LEU A 156 18.55 -6.59 -3.40
C LEU A 156 18.60 -7.68 -4.49
N ASN A 157 17.46 -7.94 -5.14
CA ASN A 157 17.39 -8.95 -6.19
C ASN A 157 18.01 -8.47 -7.52
N LEU A 158 18.09 -7.16 -7.74
CA LEU A 158 18.83 -6.58 -8.87
C LEU A 158 20.35 -6.68 -8.65
N THR A 159 20.82 -6.51 -7.40
CA THR A 159 22.26 -6.60 -7.10
C THR A 159 22.80 -8.02 -7.10
N ALA A 160 21.95 -9.03 -6.86
CA ALA A 160 22.39 -10.43 -6.81
C ALA A 160 22.61 -11.09 -8.19
N GLU A 161 22.17 -10.46 -9.29
CA GLU A 161 22.40 -10.93 -10.67
C GLU A 161 23.68 -10.35 -11.29
N GLU A 162 24.35 -9.39 -10.63
CA GLU A 162 25.57 -8.74 -11.12
C GLU A 162 26.89 -9.39 -10.63
N ASP A 163 26.83 -10.36 -9.71
CA ASP A 163 27.96 -11.16 -9.22
C ASP A 163 28.01 -12.57 -9.85
#